data_AF-A0A135TGV2-F1
#
_entry.id   AF-A0A135TGV2-F1
#
_cell.length_a   1.000
_cell.length_b   1.000
_cell.length_c   1.000
_cell.angle_alpha   90.00
_cell.angle_beta   90.00
_cell.angle_gamma   90.00
#
_symmetry.space_group_name_H-M   'P 1'
#
loop_
_entity.id
_entity.type
_entity.pdbx_description
1 polymer ?
#
loop_
_entity_poly.entity_id
_entity_poly.type
_entity_poly.pdbx_seq_one_letter_code
_entity_poly.pdbx_strand_id
1 'polypeptide(L)'
;MTDAKDSITSPEEAQVQPDGPLKVPAQQWQGLRRVPDKLPAVALLILVVELGERFTYFGLSGPIQNYINNPYDPTSDLPGALGRGQAVATALGNFFKFWAYASTVIGAIIAGELEYDFQSHLNAFSERAPLTSRMVDQYLGKFKAILAACAVYIVGLIILVATSTPASIMNGAGFGGLIAAMITIGLGTGGIKANVTPMCAEQYQNSHPVTKTLKSGEEVLVDPELTVQRLFMWFYWVVNIGALSPLITVNVEAHHSFWLAYLIPLIAIIISAGIFISGQKKYVKVPPEGSAIIDALQVTRIAIKERGFNNATPSALRGSGRDGNYAIASEARYTDGYVMDVRRGLKSCKMFLFFPLYFICWIQIWNNLISQAGEMALHGTPNDLLQNLDPIALCIFIPFLDVIVYPMFRKYRIDFDPVNRIFVGFLFASISMVYASVLQHYIYNSPPKSIHVWIQAPAYILVAFSEAFIIVTGLELAFTQAPKK
;
A
#
# COMPACT_ATOMS: atom_id res chain seq x y z
N MET A 1 -7.13 -15.21 -73.59
CA MET A 1 -6.86 -15.77 -72.25
C MET A 1 -6.33 -14.61 -71.41
N THR A 2 -7.19 -13.74 -70.86
CA THR A 2 -7.87 -13.83 -69.53
C THR A 2 -6.85 -13.92 -68.39
N ASP A 3 -6.81 -13.15 -67.30
CA ASP A 3 -7.52 -11.98 -66.71
C ASP A 3 -6.60 -11.55 -65.53
N ALA A 4 -6.24 -10.29 -65.29
CA ALA A 4 -6.93 -9.23 -64.55
C ALA A 4 -7.11 -9.42 -63.01
N LYS A 5 -6.78 -8.33 -62.28
CA LYS A 5 -7.26 -7.82 -60.96
C LYS A 5 -6.29 -7.93 -59.76
N ASP A 6 -5.65 -6.82 -59.36
CA ASP A 6 -6.12 -5.71 -58.49
C ASP A 6 -5.81 -6.03 -57.01
N SER A 7 -5.32 -5.17 -56.12
CA SER A 7 -5.26 -3.71 -56.04
C SER A 7 -4.32 -3.31 -54.90
N ILE A 8 -3.63 -2.18 -55.08
CA ILE A 8 -2.94 -1.41 -54.04
C ILE A 8 -3.98 -0.79 -53.08
N THR A 9 -3.78 -0.93 -51.77
CA THR A 9 -4.31 -0.01 -50.72
C THR A 9 -3.25 0.10 -49.63
N SER A 10 -2.32 1.05 -49.79
CA SER A 10 -2.29 2.38 -49.15
C SER A 10 -1.85 2.35 -47.67
N PRO A 11 -0.88 3.19 -47.28
CA PRO A 11 -0.26 3.15 -45.97
C PRO A 11 -1.22 3.75 -44.93
N GLU A 12 -1.70 2.93 -43.99
CA GLU A 12 -2.34 3.45 -42.78
C GLU A 12 -1.27 4.12 -41.91
N GLU A 13 -1.06 5.39 -42.23
CA GLU A 13 -0.91 6.51 -41.29
C GLU A 13 -0.18 6.15 -39.98
N ALA A 14 1.15 6.19 -40.07
CA ALA A 14 1.93 6.83 -39.04
C ALA A 14 1.31 8.21 -38.79
N GLN A 15 0.43 8.32 -37.77
CA GLN A 15 0.01 9.60 -37.25
C GLN A 15 1.23 10.27 -36.61
N VAL A 16 1.99 10.96 -37.44
CA VAL A 16 2.96 11.97 -37.04
C VAL A 16 2.15 13.09 -36.40
N GLN A 17 2.02 13.04 -35.07
CA GLN A 17 1.76 14.27 -34.31
C GLN A 17 3.01 15.16 -34.47
N PRO A 18 2.89 16.42 -34.89
CA PRO A 18 4.04 17.26 -35.22
C PRO A 18 5.02 17.55 -34.06
N ASP A 19 4.71 17.15 -32.82
CA ASP A 19 5.59 17.31 -31.65
C ASP A 19 5.43 16.18 -30.62
N GLY A 20 5.02 14.98 -31.06
CA GLY A 20 4.83 13.80 -30.21
C GLY A 20 5.99 12.79 -30.36
N PRO A 21 6.41 12.11 -29.29
CA PRO A 21 7.53 11.17 -29.40
C PRO A 21 7.10 9.91 -30.20
N LEU A 22 7.95 9.47 -31.13
CA LEU A 22 7.65 8.46 -32.16
C LEU A 22 7.42 7.05 -31.59
N LYS A 23 6.27 6.42 -31.94
CA LYS A 23 6.01 4.99 -31.64
C LYS A 23 6.97 4.12 -32.45
N VAL A 24 7.79 3.31 -31.78
CA VAL A 24 8.85 2.51 -32.42
C VAL A 24 8.47 1.02 -32.49
N PRO A 25 8.52 0.37 -33.67
CA PRO A 25 8.32 -1.07 -33.81
C PRO A 25 9.33 -1.90 -32.98
N ALA A 26 8.91 -3.03 -32.42
CA ALA A 26 9.69 -3.84 -31.48
C ALA A 26 11.08 -4.30 -31.98
N GLN A 27 11.29 -4.36 -33.29
CA GLN A 27 12.58 -4.70 -33.91
C GLN A 27 13.66 -3.61 -33.75
N GLN A 28 13.27 -2.35 -33.58
CA GLN A 28 14.20 -1.22 -33.41
C GLN A 28 14.62 -0.98 -31.95
N TRP A 29 14.15 -1.78 -31.00
CA TRP A 29 14.52 -1.66 -29.58
C TRP A 29 15.90 -2.26 -29.27
N GLN A 30 16.49 -3.03 -30.19
CA GLN A 30 17.75 -3.72 -29.97
C GLN A 30 18.93 -2.74 -30.02
N GLY A 31 19.64 -2.61 -28.90
CA GLY A 31 20.85 -1.77 -28.77
C GLY A 31 20.63 -0.38 -28.16
N LEU A 32 19.39 0.08 -28.04
CA LEU A 32 19.07 1.36 -27.40
C LEU A 32 19.09 1.24 -25.86
N ARG A 33 19.73 2.20 -25.19
CA ARG A 33 19.70 2.29 -23.73
C ARG A 33 18.28 2.61 -23.27
N ARG A 34 17.73 1.79 -22.38
CA ARG A 34 16.43 2.03 -21.77
C ARG A 34 16.53 3.05 -20.65
N VAL A 35 15.66 4.04 -20.65
CA VAL A 35 15.58 5.06 -19.61
C VAL A 35 14.13 5.26 -19.16
N PRO A 36 13.90 5.57 -17.88
CA PRO A 36 12.59 6.00 -17.41
C PRO A 36 12.27 7.43 -17.88
N ASP A 37 10.99 7.71 -18.07
CA ASP A 37 10.46 9.02 -18.43
C ASP A 37 10.47 10.00 -17.24
N LYS A 38 10.14 11.27 -17.53
CA LYS A 38 9.86 12.25 -16.49
C LYS A 38 8.53 11.91 -15.82
N LEU A 39 8.53 11.88 -14.48
CA LEU A 39 7.32 11.69 -13.71
C LEU A 39 6.38 12.89 -13.90
N PRO A 40 5.08 12.67 -14.14
CA PRO A 40 4.12 13.77 -14.23
C PRO A 40 4.05 14.49 -12.89
N ALA A 41 4.11 15.82 -12.90
CA ALA A 41 4.04 16.63 -11.68
C ALA A 41 2.76 16.39 -10.87
N VAL A 42 1.70 15.92 -11.53
CA VAL A 42 0.44 15.53 -10.91
C VAL A 42 0.60 14.30 -10.00
N ALA A 43 1.48 13.36 -10.34
CA ALA A 43 1.77 12.21 -9.47
C ALA A 43 2.44 12.63 -8.16
N LEU A 44 3.25 13.71 -8.16
CA LEU A 44 3.84 14.26 -6.94
C LEU A 44 2.77 14.76 -5.96
N LEU A 45 1.64 15.30 -6.45
CA LEU A 45 0.53 15.71 -5.59
C LEU A 45 -0.13 14.51 -4.90
N ILE A 46 -0.23 13.37 -5.58
CA ILE A 46 -0.75 12.13 -5.01
C ILE A 46 0.24 11.54 -3.99
N LEU A 47 1.54 11.67 -4.24
CA LEU A 47 2.57 11.25 -3.28
C LEU A 47 2.50 12.06 -1.98
N VAL A 48 2.14 13.35 -2.03
CA VAL A 48 1.90 14.12 -0.80
C VAL A 48 0.71 13.57 0.00
N VAL A 49 -0.30 13.03 -0.67
CA VAL A 49 -1.43 12.39 0.01
C VAL A 49 -1.01 11.12 0.72
N GLU A 50 -0.24 10.28 0.03
CA GLU A 50 0.34 9.08 0.63
C GLU A 50 1.23 9.44 1.82
N LEU A 51 2.09 10.47 1.68
CA LEU A 51 2.92 10.96 2.79
C LEU A 51 2.06 11.33 4.00
N GLY A 52 1.02 12.14 3.77
CA GLY A 52 0.14 12.61 4.84
C GLY A 52 -0.64 11.48 5.51
N GLU A 53 -1.13 10.51 4.73
CA GLU A 53 -1.79 9.32 5.27
C GLU A 53 -0.83 8.49 6.12
N ARG A 54 0.39 8.20 5.63
CA ARG A 54 1.38 7.41 6.37
C ARG A 54 1.87 8.12 7.61
N PHE A 55 2.16 9.42 7.50
CA PHE A 55 2.47 10.27 8.64
C PHE A 55 1.38 10.17 9.70
N THR A 56 0.12 10.24 9.30
CA THR A 56 -1.03 10.17 10.21
C THR A 56 -1.15 8.78 10.84
N TYR A 57 -1.09 7.72 10.03
CA TYR A 57 -1.25 6.34 10.48
C TYR A 57 -0.17 5.91 11.47
N PHE A 58 1.10 6.18 11.16
CA PHE A 58 2.20 5.83 12.06
C PHE A 58 2.25 6.78 13.27
N GLY A 59 1.94 8.06 13.06
CA GLY A 59 2.01 9.09 14.09
C GLY A 59 0.98 8.87 15.20
N LEU A 60 -0.21 8.34 14.86
CA LEU A 60 -1.18 7.92 15.86
C LEU A 60 -0.87 6.52 16.43
N SER A 61 -0.27 5.62 15.64
CA SER A 61 -0.03 4.23 16.06
C SER A 61 1.12 4.07 17.03
N GLY A 62 2.13 4.96 17.01
CA GLY A 62 3.25 4.90 17.96
C GLY A 62 2.81 5.06 19.42
N PRO A 63 2.18 6.21 19.76
CA PRO A 63 1.55 6.47 21.05
C PRO A 63 0.62 5.38 21.61
N ILE A 64 -0.02 4.60 20.73
CA ILE A 64 -1.20 3.81 21.09
C ILE A 64 -0.90 2.73 22.13
N GLN A 65 0.31 2.15 22.10
CA GLN A 65 0.69 1.08 23.02
C GLN A 65 0.78 1.61 24.45
N ASN A 66 1.48 2.74 24.64
CA ASN A 66 1.62 3.41 25.94
C ASN A 66 0.29 3.98 26.43
N TYR A 67 -0.49 4.60 25.52
CA TYR A 67 -1.81 5.16 25.81
C TYR A 67 -2.76 4.13 26.45
N ILE A 68 -2.77 2.89 25.94
CA ILE A 68 -3.64 1.83 26.44
C ILE A 68 -3.05 1.15 27.67
N ASN A 69 -1.74 0.86 27.64
CA ASN A 69 -1.08 0.02 28.64
C ASN A 69 -1.02 0.70 30.02
N ASN A 70 -0.45 1.90 30.06
CA ASN A 70 -0.09 2.57 31.31
C ASN A 70 -1.26 3.43 31.83
N PRO A 71 -1.43 3.55 33.16
CA PRO A 71 -2.42 4.46 33.74
C PRO A 71 -2.00 5.92 33.56
N TYR A 72 -2.97 6.84 33.64
CA TYR A 72 -2.67 8.27 33.67
C TYR A 72 -1.98 8.65 34.99
N ASP A 73 -0.68 8.90 34.93
CA ASP A 73 0.13 9.40 36.04
C ASP A 73 1.09 10.49 35.55
N PRO A 74 0.86 11.78 35.88
CA PRO A 74 1.74 12.89 35.49
C PRO A 74 3.16 12.82 36.07
N THR A 75 3.40 11.97 37.08
CA THR A 75 4.69 11.83 37.76
C THR A 75 5.51 10.64 37.28
N SER A 76 4.93 9.78 36.45
CA SER A 76 5.57 8.59 35.89
C SER A 76 6.54 8.95 34.77
N ASP A 77 7.72 8.31 34.74
CA ASP A 77 8.67 8.38 33.62
C ASP A 77 8.09 7.80 32.32
N LEU A 78 7.09 6.91 32.44
CA LEU A 78 6.42 6.26 31.32
C LEU A 78 5.05 6.91 31.08
N PRO A 79 4.79 7.44 29.87
CA PRO A 79 3.51 8.05 29.55
C PRO A 79 2.39 7.00 29.53
N GLY A 80 1.20 7.39 29.97
CA GLY A 80 0.02 6.51 30.07
C GLY A 80 -1.30 7.26 30.18
N ALA A 81 -2.40 6.56 29.88
CA ALA A 81 -3.75 7.11 30.00
C ALA A 81 -4.77 6.10 30.54
N LEU A 82 -4.95 4.96 29.86
CA LEU A 82 -6.11 4.08 30.09
C LEU A 82 -5.86 2.96 31.11
N GLY A 83 -4.60 2.62 31.41
CA GLY A 83 -4.25 1.63 32.44
C GLY A 83 -4.86 0.25 32.24
N ARG A 84 -5.04 -0.20 30.99
CA ARG A 84 -5.67 -1.50 30.66
C ARG A 84 -4.68 -2.67 30.61
N GLY A 85 -3.39 -2.39 30.79
CA GLY A 85 -2.33 -3.39 30.78
C GLY A 85 -1.92 -3.86 29.38
N GLN A 86 -0.77 -4.55 29.34
CA GLN A 86 -0.07 -4.88 28.10
C GLN A 86 -0.86 -5.81 27.19
N ALA A 87 -1.56 -6.79 27.76
CA ALA A 87 -2.35 -7.75 26.99
C ALA A 87 -3.46 -7.06 26.20
N VAL A 88 -4.17 -6.10 26.81
CA VAL A 88 -5.23 -5.33 26.16
C VAL A 88 -4.64 -4.37 25.13
N ALA A 89 -3.56 -3.68 25.46
CA ALA A 89 -2.85 -2.78 24.53
C ALA A 89 -2.42 -3.51 23.25
N THR A 90 -1.78 -4.68 23.42
CA THR A 90 -1.31 -5.51 22.32
C THR A 90 -2.47 -6.04 21.47
N ALA A 91 -3.53 -6.55 22.12
CA ALA A 91 -4.71 -7.05 21.42
C ALA A 91 -5.40 -5.97 20.59
N LEU A 92 -5.60 -4.78 21.18
CA LEU A 92 -6.21 -3.64 20.49
C LEU A 92 -5.31 -3.09 19.38
N GLY A 93 -4.00 -2.95 19.61
CA GLY A 93 -3.05 -2.56 18.57
C GLY A 93 -3.03 -3.53 17.39
N ASN A 94 -3.12 -4.84 17.65
CA ASN A 94 -3.21 -5.86 16.61
C ASN A 94 -4.57 -5.82 15.89
N PHE A 95 -5.66 -5.63 16.62
CA PHE A 95 -6.99 -5.43 16.03
C PHE A 95 -7.01 -4.21 15.11
N PHE A 96 -6.43 -3.08 15.51
CA PHE A 96 -6.39 -1.87 14.70
C PHE A 96 -5.66 -2.11 13.37
N LYS A 97 -4.50 -2.77 13.42
CA LYS A 97 -3.74 -3.15 12.22
C LYS A 97 -4.56 -4.09 11.34
N PHE A 98 -5.08 -5.17 11.91
CA PHE A 98 -5.96 -6.11 11.20
C PHE A 98 -7.11 -5.38 10.52
N TRP A 99 -7.82 -4.52 11.26
CA TRP A 99 -8.97 -3.78 10.77
C TRP A 99 -8.60 -2.81 9.65
N ALA A 100 -7.51 -2.05 9.78
CA ALA A 100 -7.02 -1.14 8.75
C ALA A 100 -6.62 -1.85 7.45
N TYR A 101 -6.07 -3.06 7.54
CA TYR A 101 -5.75 -3.85 6.34
C TYR A 101 -6.97 -4.58 5.76
N ALA A 102 -7.84 -5.14 6.61
CA ALA A 102 -9.08 -5.79 6.17
C ALA A 102 -10.03 -4.79 5.49
N SER A 103 -10.15 -3.57 6.03
CA SER A 103 -10.93 -2.49 5.43
C SER A 103 -10.38 -2.06 4.07
N THR A 104 -9.11 -2.33 3.74
CA THR A 104 -8.56 -2.07 2.41
C THR A 104 -9.25 -2.93 1.35
N VAL A 105 -9.55 -4.19 1.67
CA VAL A 105 -10.30 -5.08 0.76
C VAL A 105 -11.73 -4.55 0.57
N ILE A 106 -12.36 -4.12 1.66
CA ILE A 106 -13.70 -3.51 1.62
C ILE A 106 -13.67 -2.23 0.77
N GLY A 107 -12.68 -1.36 0.98
CA GLY A 107 -12.49 -0.13 0.22
C GLY A 107 -12.28 -0.39 -1.28
N ALA A 108 -11.51 -1.42 -1.63
CA ALA A 108 -11.31 -1.84 -3.03
C ALA A 108 -12.59 -2.35 -3.68
N ILE A 109 -13.41 -3.11 -2.94
CA ILE A 109 -14.70 -3.62 -3.44
C ILE A 109 -15.71 -2.47 -3.58
N ILE A 110 -15.85 -1.61 -2.57
CA ILE A 110 -16.78 -0.48 -2.62
C ILE A 110 -16.42 0.47 -3.77
N ALA A 111 -15.15 0.81 -3.93
CA ALA A 111 -14.71 1.67 -5.03
C ALA A 111 -14.95 1.00 -6.40
N GLY A 112 -14.73 -0.31 -6.51
CA GLY A 112 -14.95 -1.02 -7.78
C GLY A 112 -16.42 -1.20 -8.14
N GLU A 113 -17.23 -1.71 -7.22
CA GLU A 113 -18.62 -2.12 -7.48
C GLU A 113 -19.63 -1.01 -7.29
N LEU A 114 -19.52 -0.24 -6.20
CA LEU A 114 -20.51 0.80 -5.91
C LEU A 114 -20.41 1.92 -6.95
N GLU A 115 -19.18 2.24 -7.42
CA GLU A 115 -19.00 3.20 -8.51
C GLU A 115 -19.47 2.62 -9.85
N TYR A 116 -19.20 1.34 -10.13
CA TYR A 116 -19.66 0.69 -11.38
C TYR A 116 -21.19 0.58 -11.46
N ASP A 117 -21.85 0.12 -10.39
CA ASP A 117 -23.30 -0.07 -10.34
C ASP A 117 -24.05 1.26 -10.26
N PHE A 118 -23.49 2.26 -9.57
CA PHE A 118 -24.04 3.61 -9.60
C PHE A 118 -23.89 4.24 -11.00
N GLN A 119 -22.75 4.07 -11.65
CA GLN A 119 -22.52 4.57 -13.01
C GLN A 119 -23.39 3.84 -14.04
N SER A 120 -23.60 2.53 -13.91
CA SER A 120 -24.45 1.75 -14.80
C SER A 120 -25.92 2.19 -14.68
N HIS A 121 -26.44 2.36 -13.46
CA HIS A 121 -27.77 2.88 -13.21
C HIS A 121 -27.93 4.32 -13.70
N LEU A 122 -26.91 5.17 -13.51
CA LEU A 122 -26.92 6.53 -14.03
C LEU A 122 -26.89 6.59 -15.56
N ASN A 123 -26.10 5.72 -16.22
CA ASN A 123 -26.07 5.63 -17.67
C ASN A 123 -27.43 5.14 -18.21
N ALA A 124 -28.03 4.14 -17.57
CA ALA A 124 -29.38 3.65 -17.90
C ALA A 124 -30.48 4.70 -17.63
N PHE A 125 -30.27 5.60 -16.66
CA PHE A 125 -31.16 6.72 -16.38
C PHE A 125 -30.94 7.89 -17.35
N SER A 126 -29.69 8.13 -17.76
CA SER A 126 -29.27 9.13 -18.74
C SER A 126 -29.83 8.84 -20.13
N GLU A 127 -29.95 7.56 -20.53
CA GLU A 127 -30.65 7.16 -21.76
C GLU A 127 -32.14 7.54 -21.73
N ARG A 128 -32.76 7.67 -20.55
CA ARG A 128 -34.17 8.07 -20.38
C ARG A 128 -34.38 9.57 -20.22
N ALA A 129 -33.33 10.36 -19.98
CA ALA A 129 -33.40 11.81 -19.81
C ALA A 129 -32.11 12.51 -20.26
N PRO A 130 -32.00 12.98 -21.53
CA PRO A 130 -30.75 13.51 -22.08
C PRO A 130 -30.23 14.79 -21.39
N LEU A 131 -31.11 15.53 -20.70
CA LEU A 131 -30.78 16.79 -19.99
C LEU A 131 -30.15 16.59 -18.60
N THR A 132 -30.34 15.44 -17.94
CA THR A 132 -29.71 15.15 -16.63
C THR A 132 -28.30 14.58 -16.77
N SER A 133 -27.92 14.10 -17.96
CA SER A 133 -26.59 13.53 -18.25
C SER A 133 -25.41 14.49 -18.04
N ARG A 134 -25.64 15.81 -18.18
CA ARG A 134 -24.61 16.84 -17.94
C ARG A 134 -24.51 17.29 -16.48
N MET A 135 -25.51 16.95 -15.66
CA MET A 135 -25.57 17.35 -14.24
C MET A 135 -25.18 16.20 -13.30
N VAL A 136 -25.28 14.96 -13.77
CA VAL A 136 -24.74 13.79 -13.10
C VAL A 136 -23.34 13.55 -13.66
N ASP A 137 -22.36 14.19 -13.05
CA ASP A 137 -20.94 13.98 -13.37
C ASP A 137 -20.63 12.49 -13.57
N GLN A 138 -20.17 12.12 -14.77
CA GLN A 138 -19.53 10.84 -15.16
C GLN A 138 -18.24 10.53 -14.38
N TYR A 139 -18.09 11.11 -13.19
CA TYR A 139 -16.89 11.15 -12.37
C TYR A 139 -17.19 10.69 -10.93
N LEU A 140 -18.00 9.64 -10.74
CA LEU A 140 -17.83 8.80 -9.56
C LEU A 140 -16.73 7.79 -9.87
N GLY A 141 -15.51 8.19 -9.52
CA GLY A 141 -14.31 7.40 -9.63
C GLY A 141 -13.47 7.53 -8.36
N LYS A 142 -12.43 6.72 -8.24
CA LYS A 142 -11.41 6.65 -7.16
C LYS A 142 -11.13 7.96 -6.41
N PHE A 143 -11.09 9.10 -7.09
CA PHE A 143 -10.97 10.42 -6.47
C PHE A 143 -12.02 10.70 -5.37
N LYS A 144 -13.32 10.44 -5.64
CA LYS A 144 -14.39 10.63 -4.66
C LYS A 144 -14.35 9.58 -3.56
N ALA A 145 -14.00 8.33 -3.88
CA ALA A 145 -13.77 7.30 -2.87
C ALA A 145 -12.66 7.70 -1.88
N ILE A 146 -11.55 8.26 -2.36
CA ILE A 146 -10.47 8.79 -1.51
C ILE A 146 -10.99 9.94 -0.64
N LEU A 147 -11.75 10.90 -1.19
CA LEU A 147 -12.30 12.01 -0.40
C LEU A 147 -13.26 11.54 0.70
N ALA A 148 -14.16 10.60 0.39
CA ALA A 148 -15.06 10.01 1.37
C ALA A 148 -14.30 9.28 2.46
N ALA A 149 -13.29 8.49 2.09
CA ALA A 149 -12.42 7.79 3.04
C ALA A 149 -11.62 8.77 3.91
N CYS A 150 -11.08 9.86 3.35
CA CYS A 150 -10.43 10.93 4.09
C CYS A 150 -11.38 11.60 5.09
N ALA A 151 -12.64 11.87 4.71
CA ALA A 151 -13.62 12.45 5.62
C ALA A 151 -13.92 11.53 6.80
N VAL A 152 -14.10 10.23 6.55
CA VAL A 152 -14.26 9.21 7.61
C VAL A 152 -13.02 9.17 8.51
N TYR A 153 -11.82 9.20 7.94
CA TYR A 153 -10.57 9.24 8.70
C TYR A 153 -10.53 10.48 9.63
N ILE A 154 -10.81 11.67 9.11
CA ILE A 154 -10.82 12.92 9.87
C ILE A 154 -11.82 12.85 11.04
N VAL A 155 -13.03 12.31 10.82
CA VAL A 155 -14.02 12.11 11.88
C VAL A 155 -13.46 11.19 12.98
N GLY A 156 -12.83 10.08 12.59
CA GLY A 156 -12.21 9.16 13.54
C GLY A 156 -11.10 9.80 14.37
N LEU A 157 -10.26 10.64 13.75
CA LEU A 157 -9.22 11.39 14.47
C LEU A 157 -9.79 12.47 15.39
N ILE A 158 -10.85 13.16 14.99
CA ILE A 158 -11.55 14.13 15.86
C ILE A 158 -12.08 13.41 17.11
N ILE A 159 -12.68 12.23 16.95
CA ILE A 159 -13.12 11.40 18.08
C ILE A 159 -11.93 11.06 18.98
N LEU A 160 -10.81 10.62 18.41
CA LEU A 160 -9.61 10.27 19.17
C LEU A 160 -9.05 11.46 19.96
N VAL A 161 -8.89 12.62 19.32
CA VAL A 161 -8.37 13.84 19.95
C VAL A 161 -9.29 14.30 21.07
N ALA A 162 -10.60 14.38 20.81
CA ALA A 162 -11.58 14.82 21.80
C ALA A 162 -11.57 13.92 23.06
N THR A 163 -11.51 12.60 22.84
CA THR A 163 -11.58 11.59 23.92
C THR A 163 -10.24 11.37 24.63
N SER A 164 -9.13 11.83 24.06
CA SER A 164 -7.79 11.79 24.66
C SER A 164 -7.46 13.02 25.52
N THR A 165 -8.38 13.97 25.67
CA THR A 165 -8.19 15.12 26.57
C THR A 165 -8.21 14.67 28.04
N PRO A 166 -7.44 15.31 28.95
CA PRO A 166 -7.40 14.93 30.36
C PRO A 166 -8.79 14.87 31.01
N ALA A 167 -9.65 15.85 30.69
CA ALA A 167 -11.03 15.89 31.18
C ALA A 167 -11.85 14.67 30.71
N SER A 168 -11.72 14.28 29.45
CA SER A 168 -12.46 13.13 28.89
C SER A 168 -11.95 11.79 29.42
N ILE A 169 -10.64 11.67 29.65
CA ILE A 169 -10.04 10.48 30.26
C ILE A 169 -10.53 10.33 31.70
N MET A 170 -10.51 11.40 32.50
CA MET A 170 -11.01 11.38 33.89
C MET A 170 -12.51 11.07 33.98
N ASN A 171 -13.31 11.51 33.00
CA ASN A 171 -14.74 11.21 32.90
C ASN A 171 -15.05 9.80 32.33
N GLY A 172 -14.02 8.98 32.06
CA GLY A 172 -14.20 7.60 31.59
C GLY A 172 -14.52 7.45 30.09
N ALA A 173 -14.52 8.53 29.31
CA ALA A 173 -14.83 8.49 27.88
C ALA A 173 -13.66 7.97 27.01
N GLY A 174 -12.44 7.94 27.53
CA GLY A 174 -11.23 7.60 26.77
C GLY A 174 -11.25 6.22 26.11
N PHE A 175 -11.68 5.18 26.82
CA PHE A 175 -11.68 3.81 26.27
C PHE A 175 -12.72 3.60 25.16
N GLY A 176 -13.96 4.05 25.38
CA GLY A 176 -15.02 3.98 24.36
C GLY A 176 -14.70 4.84 23.14
N GLY A 177 -14.12 6.02 23.38
CA GLY A 177 -13.61 6.92 22.35
C GLY A 177 -12.54 6.29 21.47
N LEU A 178 -11.56 5.62 22.09
CA LEU A 178 -10.50 4.91 21.38
C LEU A 178 -11.06 3.82 20.46
N ILE A 179 -11.99 2.99 20.94
CA ILE A 179 -12.58 1.92 20.11
C ILE A 179 -13.35 2.50 18.92
N ALA A 180 -14.17 3.53 19.15
CA ALA A 180 -14.89 4.22 18.08
C ALA A 180 -13.93 4.84 17.06
N ALA A 181 -12.85 5.45 17.53
CA ALA A 181 -11.80 6.00 16.69
C ALA A 181 -11.08 4.92 15.88
N MET A 182 -10.67 3.80 16.48
CA MET A 182 -9.99 2.70 15.79
C MET A 182 -10.83 2.12 14.65
N ILE A 183 -12.13 1.93 14.87
CA ILE A 183 -13.06 1.43 13.84
C ILE A 183 -13.18 2.44 12.69
N THR A 184 -13.40 3.70 13.03
CA THR A 184 -13.64 4.77 12.05
C THR A 184 -12.37 5.09 11.25
N ILE A 185 -11.23 5.27 11.94
CA ILE A 185 -9.92 5.51 11.34
C ILE A 185 -9.50 4.32 10.47
N GLY A 186 -9.70 3.09 10.93
CA GLY A 186 -9.35 1.90 10.15
C GLY A 186 -10.15 1.81 8.85
N LEU A 187 -11.43 2.19 8.86
CA LEU A 187 -12.25 2.25 7.63
C LEU A 187 -11.73 3.32 6.66
N GLY A 188 -11.42 4.52 7.16
CA GLY A 188 -10.85 5.60 6.34
C GLY A 188 -9.48 5.23 5.76
N THR A 189 -8.62 4.64 6.58
CA THR A 189 -7.29 4.14 6.18
C THR A 189 -7.39 3.14 5.03
N GLY A 190 -8.28 2.15 5.14
CA GLY A 190 -8.48 1.14 4.11
C GLY A 190 -8.99 1.72 2.78
N GLY A 191 -9.94 2.65 2.85
CA GLY A 191 -10.48 3.32 1.67
C GLY A 191 -9.43 4.14 0.92
N ILE A 192 -8.55 4.85 1.63
CA ILE A 192 -7.45 5.61 1.01
C ILE A 192 -6.44 4.64 0.38
N LYS A 193 -5.95 3.66 1.15
CA LYS A 193 -4.92 2.71 0.69
C LYS A 193 -5.33 1.93 -0.55
N ALA A 194 -6.60 1.54 -0.64
CA ALA A 194 -7.12 0.79 -1.79
C ALA A 194 -7.10 1.59 -3.10
N ASN A 195 -7.17 2.93 -3.03
CA ASN A 195 -7.44 3.77 -4.18
C ASN A 195 -6.29 4.72 -4.56
N VAL A 196 -5.45 5.14 -3.60
CA VAL A 196 -4.33 6.07 -3.87
C VAL A 196 -3.27 5.43 -4.77
N THR A 197 -2.88 4.17 -4.49
CA THR A 197 -1.83 3.48 -5.27
C THR A 197 -2.23 3.30 -6.73
N PRO A 198 -3.43 2.76 -7.05
CA PRO A 198 -3.88 2.66 -8.45
C PRO A 198 -4.04 4.04 -9.11
N MET A 199 -4.61 5.02 -8.41
CA MET A 199 -4.78 6.37 -8.96
C MET A 199 -3.44 7.03 -9.29
N CYS A 200 -2.40 6.78 -8.49
CA CYS A 200 -1.04 7.26 -8.73
C CYS A 200 -0.46 6.67 -10.02
N ALA A 201 -0.58 5.35 -10.20
CA ALA A 201 -0.10 4.66 -11.40
C ALA A 201 -0.84 5.15 -12.66
N GLU A 202 -2.15 5.38 -12.57
CA GLU A 202 -2.98 5.89 -13.67
C GLU A 202 -2.65 7.33 -14.09
N GLN A 203 -1.88 8.10 -13.32
CA GLN A 203 -1.43 9.41 -13.79
C GLN A 203 -0.39 9.31 -14.91
N TYR A 204 0.26 8.15 -15.06
CA TYR A 204 1.15 7.90 -16.18
C TYR A 204 0.39 7.19 -17.31
N GLN A 205 0.11 7.93 -18.39
CA GLN A 205 -0.73 7.48 -19.50
C GLN A 205 0.07 6.92 -20.70
N ASN A 206 1.40 6.97 -20.65
CA ASN A 206 2.24 6.51 -21.76
C ASN A 206 2.38 4.98 -21.70
N SER A 207 1.56 4.27 -22.46
CA SER A 207 1.54 2.79 -22.47
C SER A 207 2.54 2.15 -23.43
N HIS A 208 3.26 2.95 -24.23
CA HIS A 208 4.14 2.45 -25.28
C HIS A 208 5.57 2.94 -25.12
N PRO A 209 6.58 2.10 -25.40
CA PRO A 209 7.97 2.54 -25.49
C PRO A 209 8.14 3.58 -26.57
N VAL A 210 8.82 4.68 -26.22
CA VAL A 210 9.01 5.80 -27.14
C VAL A 210 10.47 6.19 -27.23
N THR A 211 11.00 6.43 -28.41
CA THR A 211 12.39 6.90 -28.55
C THR A 211 12.47 8.40 -28.27
N LYS A 212 13.50 8.78 -27.52
CA LYS A 212 13.79 10.17 -27.18
C LYS A 212 15.27 10.45 -27.38
N THR A 213 15.61 11.54 -28.03
CA THR A 213 16.98 12.00 -28.13
C THR A 213 17.32 12.85 -26.90
N LEU A 214 18.37 12.47 -26.17
CA LEU A 214 18.85 13.23 -25.01
C LEU A 214 19.53 14.53 -25.46
N LYS A 215 19.72 15.46 -24.52
CA LYS A 215 20.53 16.68 -24.75
C LYS A 215 21.98 16.37 -25.16
N SER A 216 22.45 15.16 -24.88
CA SER A 216 23.75 14.63 -25.30
C SER A 216 23.79 14.13 -26.74
N GLY A 217 22.66 14.11 -27.46
CA GLY A 217 22.55 13.55 -28.81
C GLY A 217 22.34 12.02 -28.85
N GLU A 218 22.34 11.34 -27.71
CA GLU A 218 22.10 9.89 -27.61
C GLU A 218 20.60 9.58 -27.77
N GLU A 219 20.25 8.68 -28.69
CA GLU A 219 18.90 8.11 -28.78
C GLU A 219 18.71 7.05 -27.70
N VAL A 220 17.66 7.23 -26.89
CA VAL A 220 17.31 6.32 -25.80
C VAL A 220 15.86 5.88 -25.92
N LEU A 221 15.59 4.65 -25.49
CA LEU A 221 14.23 4.11 -25.44
C LEU A 221 13.62 4.43 -24.09
N VAL A 222 12.55 5.23 -24.08
CA VAL A 222 11.76 5.49 -22.88
C VAL A 222 10.86 4.30 -22.64
N ASP A 223 11.12 3.56 -21.56
CA ASP A 223 10.36 2.36 -21.19
C ASP A 223 9.29 2.73 -20.13
N PRO A 224 7.99 2.55 -20.44
CA PRO A 224 6.90 2.75 -19.48
C PRO A 224 7.07 1.96 -18.18
N GLU A 225 7.56 0.72 -18.28
CA GLU A 225 7.69 -0.16 -17.11
C GLU A 225 8.73 0.38 -16.13
N LEU A 226 9.86 0.90 -16.63
CA LEU A 226 10.88 1.55 -15.81
C LEU A 226 10.38 2.83 -15.16
N THR A 227 9.47 3.55 -15.82
CA THR A 227 8.88 4.79 -15.29
C THR A 227 7.92 4.50 -14.14
N VAL A 228 7.06 3.50 -14.30
CA VAL A 228 6.15 3.02 -13.25
C VAL A 228 6.94 2.44 -12.07
N GLN A 229 8.00 1.68 -12.33
CA GLN A 229 8.91 1.19 -11.29
C GLN A 229 9.53 2.34 -10.49
N ARG A 230 10.03 3.38 -11.16
CA ARG A 230 10.57 4.58 -10.50
C ARG A 230 9.51 5.31 -9.68
N LEU A 231 8.27 5.40 -10.17
CA LEU A 231 7.17 5.99 -9.42
C LEU A 231 6.91 5.24 -8.11
N PHE A 232 6.89 3.90 -8.15
CA PHE A 232 6.74 3.07 -6.96
C PHE A 232 7.92 3.17 -5.99
N MET A 233 9.15 3.36 -6.49
CA MET A 233 10.30 3.63 -5.62
C MET A 233 10.14 4.95 -4.85
N TRP A 234 9.71 6.02 -5.52
CA TRP A 234 9.40 7.29 -4.86
C TRP A 234 8.25 7.17 -3.88
N PHE A 235 7.21 6.42 -4.25
CA PHE A 235 6.10 6.09 -3.37
C PHE A 235 6.58 5.41 -2.09
N TYR A 236 7.39 4.36 -2.21
CA TYR A 236 7.92 3.64 -1.07
C TYR A 236 8.84 4.50 -0.20
N TRP A 237 9.67 5.36 -0.81
CA TRP A 237 10.51 6.30 -0.07
C TRP A 237 9.69 7.29 0.77
N VAL A 238 8.64 7.85 0.17
CA VAL A 238 7.71 8.76 0.85
C VAL A 238 6.96 8.05 1.99
N VAL A 239 6.56 6.79 1.81
CA VAL A 239 5.94 5.98 2.88
C VAL A 239 6.87 5.87 4.09
N ASN A 240 8.17 5.60 3.87
CA ASN A 240 9.14 5.49 4.97
C ASN A 240 9.38 6.83 5.67
N ILE A 241 9.39 7.95 4.95
CA ILE A 241 9.45 9.28 5.56
C ILE A 241 8.22 9.54 6.43
N GLY A 242 7.02 9.17 5.94
CA GLY A 242 5.80 9.25 6.73
C GLY A 242 5.88 8.40 7.99
N ALA A 243 6.49 7.21 7.92
CA ALA A 243 6.67 6.31 9.06
C ALA A 243 7.60 6.85 10.16
N LEU A 244 8.33 7.95 9.93
CA LEU A 244 9.14 8.65 10.93
C LEU A 244 8.33 9.64 11.78
N SER A 245 7.04 9.81 11.51
CA SER A 245 6.17 10.69 12.30
C SER A 245 6.11 10.39 13.80
N PRO A 246 6.30 9.14 14.30
CA PRO A 246 6.42 8.88 15.71
C PRO A 246 7.60 9.62 16.37
N LEU A 247 8.65 10.00 15.64
CA LEU A 247 9.72 10.87 16.19
C LEU A 247 9.17 12.19 16.75
N ILE A 248 8.03 12.66 16.22
CA ILE A 248 7.36 13.87 16.70
C ILE A 248 6.32 13.49 17.74
N THR A 249 5.38 12.62 17.41
CA THR A 249 4.21 12.37 18.26
C THR A 249 4.58 11.69 19.59
N VAL A 250 5.55 10.77 19.58
CA VAL A 250 6.03 10.08 20.78
C VAL A 250 6.73 11.04 21.74
N ASN A 251 7.56 11.95 21.23
CA ASN A 251 8.20 12.95 22.08
C ASN A 251 7.18 13.97 22.62
N VAL A 252 6.14 14.30 21.86
CA VAL A 252 5.06 15.19 22.31
C VAL A 252 4.21 14.52 23.40
N GLU A 253 3.92 13.22 23.33
CA GLU A 253 3.22 12.56 24.43
C GLU A 253 4.08 12.43 25.69
N ALA A 254 5.37 12.15 25.54
CA ALA A 254 6.28 11.94 26.67
C ALA A 254 6.52 13.23 27.47
N HIS A 255 6.51 14.39 26.80
CA HIS A 255 6.78 15.68 27.45
C HIS A 255 5.54 16.54 27.69
N HIS A 256 4.42 16.30 26.99
CA HIS A 256 3.22 17.13 27.10
C HIS A 256 1.96 16.31 27.39
N SER A 257 1.35 15.72 26.36
CA SER A 257 0.08 14.98 26.50
C SER A 257 -0.33 14.24 25.23
N PHE A 258 -1.12 13.17 25.39
CA PHE A 258 -1.65 12.38 24.29
C PHE A 258 -2.58 13.14 23.33
N TRP A 259 -3.44 14.05 23.81
CA TRP A 259 -4.33 14.79 22.92
C TRP A 259 -3.57 15.69 21.94
N LEU A 260 -2.46 16.30 22.38
CA LEU A 260 -1.56 17.07 21.51
C LEU A 260 -0.84 16.15 20.52
N ALA A 261 -0.38 14.98 20.97
CA ALA A 261 0.26 14.00 20.11
C ALA A 261 -0.69 13.52 18.99
N TYR A 262 -1.98 13.32 19.28
CA TYR A 262 -2.99 12.93 18.28
C TYR A 262 -3.51 14.10 17.43
N LEU A 263 -3.42 15.34 17.89
CA LEU A 263 -3.77 16.53 17.11
C LEU A 263 -2.84 16.72 15.91
N ILE A 264 -1.56 16.34 16.05
CA ILE A 264 -0.55 16.46 14.98
C ILE A 264 -0.95 15.63 13.74
N PRO A 265 -1.26 14.32 13.84
CA PRO A 265 -1.86 13.53 12.77
C PRO A 265 -3.13 14.14 12.17
N LEU A 266 -4.03 14.70 13.00
CA LEU A 266 -5.27 15.34 12.53
C LEU A 266 -4.98 16.55 11.63
N ILE A 267 -4.05 17.41 12.02
CA ILE A 267 -3.66 18.56 11.20
C ILE A 267 -2.98 18.09 9.91
N ALA A 268 -2.11 17.09 9.98
CA ALA A 268 -1.39 16.55 8.83
C ALA A 268 -2.35 15.99 7.76
N ILE A 269 -3.36 15.21 8.16
CA ILE A 269 -4.33 14.65 7.20
C ILE A 269 -5.24 15.74 6.61
N ILE A 270 -5.59 16.78 7.36
CA ILE A 270 -6.38 17.92 6.86
C ILE A 270 -5.59 18.70 5.79
N ILE A 271 -4.30 18.97 6.04
CA ILE A 271 -3.41 19.61 5.07
C ILE A 271 -3.29 18.75 3.81
N SER A 272 -3.04 17.46 3.99
CA SER A 272 -2.93 16.47 2.91
C SER A 272 -4.20 16.43 2.05
N ALA A 273 -5.38 16.38 2.67
CA ALA A 273 -6.66 16.42 1.98
C ALA A 273 -6.87 17.75 1.24
N GLY A 274 -6.48 18.88 1.82
CA GLY A 274 -6.54 20.20 1.17
C GLY A 274 -5.67 20.26 -0.09
N ILE A 275 -4.45 19.73 -0.03
CA ILE A 275 -3.55 19.62 -1.18
C ILE A 275 -4.16 18.70 -2.25
N PHE A 276 -4.72 17.57 -1.85
CA PHE A 276 -5.38 16.66 -2.78
C PHE A 276 -6.53 17.35 -3.53
N ILE A 277 -7.43 18.02 -2.81
CA ILE A 277 -8.57 18.74 -3.39
C ILE A 277 -8.11 19.86 -4.33
N SER A 278 -7.01 20.55 -4.02
CA SER A 278 -6.45 21.60 -4.88
C SER A 278 -6.02 21.06 -6.26
N GLY A 279 -5.61 19.78 -6.34
CA GLY A 279 -5.22 19.10 -7.56
C GLY A 279 -6.38 18.57 -8.42
N GLN A 280 -7.64 18.70 -7.97
CA GLN A 280 -8.80 18.02 -8.56
C GLN A 280 -9.00 18.21 -10.09
N LYS A 281 -8.57 19.37 -10.63
CA LYS A 281 -8.69 19.71 -12.05
C LYS A 281 -7.54 19.17 -12.90
N LYS A 282 -6.44 18.74 -12.25
CA LYS A 282 -5.21 18.26 -12.90
C LYS A 282 -5.13 16.74 -12.95
N TYR A 283 -5.87 16.02 -12.11
CA TYR A 283 -5.86 14.56 -12.09
C TYR A 283 -6.54 13.97 -13.31
N VAL A 284 -5.93 12.93 -13.86
CA VAL A 284 -6.59 12.03 -14.80
C VAL A 284 -7.54 11.14 -14.01
N LYS A 285 -8.82 11.17 -14.37
CA LYS A 285 -9.89 10.39 -13.74
C LYS A 285 -10.33 9.31 -14.73
N VAL A 286 -9.86 8.09 -14.50
CA VAL A 286 -10.21 6.92 -15.31
C VAL A 286 -11.60 6.42 -14.88
N PRO A 287 -12.49 6.03 -15.82
CA PRO A 287 -13.79 5.47 -15.48
C PRO A 287 -13.66 4.13 -14.73
N PRO A 288 -14.63 3.76 -13.88
CA PRO A 288 -14.57 2.52 -13.10
C PRO A 288 -14.79 1.27 -13.97
N GLU A 289 -13.89 0.29 -13.88
CA GLU A 289 -13.93 -1.00 -14.64
C GLU A 289 -14.33 -2.21 -13.76
N GLY A 290 -15.05 -1.98 -12.67
CA GLY A 290 -15.48 -3.03 -11.72
C GLY A 290 -14.34 -3.62 -10.88
N SER A 291 -14.67 -4.43 -9.86
CA SER A 291 -13.65 -4.95 -8.94
C SER A 291 -12.92 -6.18 -9.49
N ALA A 292 -11.59 -6.09 -9.66
CA ALA A 292 -10.76 -7.23 -10.06
C ALA A 292 -10.83 -8.41 -9.07
N ILE A 293 -11.08 -8.13 -7.78
CA ILE A 293 -11.24 -9.16 -6.74
C ILE A 293 -12.50 -9.98 -7.00
N ILE A 294 -13.61 -9.32 -7.35
CA ILE A 294 -14.89 -10.00 -7.61
C ILE A 294 -14.81 -10.82 -8.88
N ASP A 295 -14.22 -10.27 -9.94
CA ASP A 295 -14.01 -11.02 -11.18
C ASP A 295 -13.17 -12.28 -10.93
N ALA A 296 -12.06 -12.16 -10.18
CA ALA A 296 -11.23 -13.31 -9.82
C ALA A 296 -12.00 -14.37 -8.98
N LEU A 297 -12.85 -13.93 -8.05
CA LEU A 297 -13.71 -14.82 -7.26
C LEU A 297 -14.76 -15.51 -8.13
N GLN A 298 -15.36 -14.81 -9.09
CA GLN A 298 -16.32 -15.39 -10.03
C GLN A 298 -15.65 -16.43 -10.95
N VAL A 299 -14.51 -16.09 -11.55
CA VAL A 299 -13.69 -17.03 -12.35
C VAL A 299 -13.37 -18.28 -11.54
N THR A 300 -12.95 -18.10 -10.28
CA THR A 300 -12.61 -19.22 -9.38
C THR A 300 -13.84 -20.08 -9.07
N ARG A 301 -15.01 -19.48 -8.82
CA ARG A 301 -16.27 -20.22 -8.62
C ARG A 301 -16.67 -21.03 -9.85
N ILE A 302 -16.52 -20.46 -11.05
CA ILE A 302 -16.77 -21.17 -12.32
C ILE A 302 -15.78 -22.32 -12.48
N ALA A 303 -14.49 -22.08 -12.25
CA ALA A 303 -13.46 -23.11 -12.31
C ALA A 303 -13.69 -24.27 -11.33
N ILE A 304 -14.23 -23.99 -10.12
CA ILE A 304 -14.62 -25.03 -9.17
C ILE A 304 -15.82 -25.85 -9.70
N LYS A 305 -16.85 -25.18 -10.25
CA LYS A 305 -18.03 -25.85 -10.82
C LYS A 305 -17.70 -26.70 -12.04
N GLU A 306 -16.88 -26.17 -12.95
CA GLU A 306 -16.45 -26.86 -14.18
C GLU A 306 -15.24 -27.79 -13.95
N ARG A 307 -14.83 -27.99 -12.69
CA ARG A 307 -13.74 -28.89 -12.26
C ARG A 307 -12.39 -28.63 -12.94
N GLY A 308 -12.08 -27.37 -13.21
CA GLY A 308 -10.78 -26.95 -13.73
C GLY A 308 -10.79 -25.58 -14.39
N PHE A 309 -9.68 -24.84 -14.26
CA PHE A 309 -9.50 -23.54 -14.93
C PHE A 309 -9.50 -23.65 -16.46
N ASN A 310 -9.02 -24.75 -17.01
CA ASN A 310 -9.05 -24.99 -18.47
C ASN A 310 -10.49 -25.14 -19.00
N ASN A 311 -11.42 -25.60 -18.17
CA ASN A 311 -12.83 -25.78 -18.55
C ASN A 311 -13.65 -24.52 -18.30
N ALA A 312 -13.12 -23.58 -17.50
CA ALA A 312 -13.74 -22.29 -17.22
C ALA A 312 -13.44 -21.24 -18.30
N THR A 313 -12.61 -21.55 -19.30
CA THR A 313 -12.33 -20.61 -20.38
C THR A 313 -13.59 -20.39 -21.23
N PRO A 314 -13.83 -19.16 -21.71
CA PRO A 314 -14.95 -18.89 -22.62
C PRO A 314 -14.98 -19.83 -23.83
N SER A 315 -13.82 -20.19 -24.40
CA SER A 315 -13.73 -21.20 -25.48
C SER A 315 -14.23 -22.58 -25.07
N ALA A 316 -13.87 -23.07 -23.89
CA ALA A 316 -14.30 -24.37 -23.38
C ALA A 316 -15.78 -24.37 -22.97
N LEU A 317 -16.27 -23.26 -22.42
CA LEU A 317 -17.69 -23.08 -22.08
C LEU A 317 -18.57 -23.06 -23.32
N ARG A 318 -18.13 -22.40 -24.40
CA ARG A 318 -18.81 -22.44 -25.72
C ARG A 318 -18.76 -23.84 -26.32
N GLY A 319 -17.59 -24.50 -26.29
CA GLY A 319 -17.42 -25.87 -26.79
C GLY A 319 -18.26 -26.93 -26.05
N SER A 320 -18.65 -26.66 -24.80
CA SER A 320 -19.52 -27.52 -23.99
C SER A 320 -21.00 -27.09 -23.98
N GLY A 321 -21.36 -26.02 -24.70
CA GLY A 321 -22.73 -25.49 -24.74
C GLY A 321 -23.23 -24.91 -23.41
N ARG A 322 -22.33 -24.48 -22.53
CA ARG A 322 -22.63 -23.98 -21.18
C ARG A 322 -22.39 -22.47 -21.02
N ASP A 323 -22.17 -21.75 -22.11
CA ASP A 323 -21.87 -20.31 -22.07
C ASP A 323 -23.01 -19.50 -21.42
N GLY A 324 -24.27 -19.85 -21.70
CA GLY A 324 -25.47 -19.22 -21.15
C GLY A 324 -25.70 -19.47 -19.65
N ASN A 325 -24.97 -20.40 -19.02
CA ASN A 325 -25.10 -20.67 -17.59
C ASN A 325 -24.42 -19.60 -16.72
N TYR A 326 -23.55 -18.76 -17.31
CA TYR A 326 -22.75 -17.78 -16.58
C TYR A 326 -22.80 -16.42 -17.28
N ALA A 327 -23.44 -15.42 -16.63
CA ALA A 327 -23.58 -14.07 -17.20
C ALA A 327 -22.21 -13.43 -17.55
N ILE A 328 -21.19 -13.63 -16.72
CA ILE A 328 -19.82 -13.14 -16.96
C ILE A 328 -19.18 -13.73 -18.22
N ALA A 329 -19.59 -14.92 -18.67
CA ALA A 329 -19.02 -15.54 -19.87
C ALA A 329 -19.41 -14.81 -21.17
N SER A 330 -20.42 -13.95 -21.10
CA SER A 330 -20.87 -13.11 -22.22
C SER A 330 -20.19 -11.73 -22.25
N GLU A 331 -19.46 -11.35 -21.20
CA GLU A 331 -18.81 -10.06 -21.11
C GLU A 331 -17.49 -10.03 -21.89
N ALA A 332 -17.22 -8.91 -22.58
CA ALA A 332 -16.01 -8.74 -23.39
C ALA A 332 -14.70 -8.85 -22.57
N ARG A 333 -14.78 -8.60 -21.25
CA ARG A 333 -13.65 -8.68 -20.32
C ARG A 333 -13.25 -10.12 -19.94
N TYR A 334 -14.17 -11.07 -20.08
CA TYR A 334 -13.93 -12.47 -19.75
C TYR A 334 -13.31 -13.19 -20.95
N THR A 335 -11.97 -13.25 -20.98
CA THR A 335 -11.21 -13.93 -22.05
C THR A 335 -10.50 -15.18 -21.55
N ASP A 336 -10.14 -16.08 -22.48
CA ASP A 336 -9.33 -17.27 -22.17
C ASP A 336 -8.01 -16.90 -21.47
N GLY A 337 -7.36 -15.83 -21.94
CA GLY A 337 -6.14 -15.29 -21.34
C GLY A 337 -6.36 -14.86 -19.89
N TYR A 338 -7.44 -14.11 -19.62
CA TYR A 338 -7.77 -13.66 -18.28
C TYR A 338 -8.01 -14.82 -17.30
N VAL A 339 -8.74 -15.87 -17.70
CA VAL A 339 -8.96 -17.07 -16.87
C VAL A 339 -7.64 -17.75 -16.51
N MET A 340 -6.72 -17.83 -17.47
CA MET A 340 -5.39 -18.42 -17.26
C MET A 340 -4.50 -17.55 -16.39
N ASP A 341 -4.60 -16.23 -16.51
CA ASP A 341 -3.89 -15.29 -15.65
C ASP A 341 -4.40 -15.35 -14.20
N VAL A 342 -5.71 -15.48 -13.99
CA VAL A 342 -6.29 -15.72 -12.65
C VAL A 342 -5.75 -17.02 -12.04
N ARG A 343 -5.65 -18.11 -12.83
CA ARG A 343 -5.04 -19.37 -12.39
C ARG A 343 -3.58 -19.17 -11.97
N ARG A 344 -2.81 -18.41 -12.74
CA ARG A 344 -1.40 -18.11 -12.48
C ARG A 344 -1.24 -17.27 -11.20
N GLY A 345 -2.08 -16.26 -11.02
CA GLY A 345 -2.14 -15.44 -9.80
C GLY A 345 -2.41 -16.30 -8.57
N LEU A 346 -3.46 -17.14 -8.60
CA LEU A 346 -3.80 -18.04 -7.48
C LEU A 346 -2.69 -19.05 -7.15
N LYS A 347 -1.99 -19.58 -8.16
CA LYS A 347 -0.85 -20.47 -7.94
C LYS A 347 0.30 -19.74 -7.23
N SER A 348 0.51 -18.47 -7.55
CA SER A 348 1.53 -17.62 -6.93
C SER A 348 1.17 -17.26 -5.49
N CYS A 349 -0.12 -17.10 -5.18
CA CYS A 349 -0.60 -16.86 -3.81
C CYS A 349 -0.22 -17.97 -2.80
N LYS A 350 0.14 -19.18 -3.26
CA LYS A 350 0.62 -20.26 -2.36
C LYS A 350 1.81 -19.82 -1.52
N MET A 351 2.70 -18.99 -2.08
CA MET A 351 3.86 -18.49 -1.36
C MET A 351 3.47 -17.52 -0.25
N PHE A 352 2.37 -16.77 -0.42
CA PHE A 352 1.86 -15.86 0.60
C PHE A 352 1.25 -16.59 1.81
N LEU A 353 1.00 -17.91 1.73
CA LEU A 353 0.57 -18.71 2.89
C LEU A 353 1.62 -18.74 4.01
N PHE A 354 2.89 -18.48 3.70
CA PHE A 354 3.96 -18.41 4.71
C PHE A 354 4.10 -17.02 5.34
N PHE A 355 3.57 -15.98 4.71
CA PHE A 355 3.72 -14.59 5.18
C PHE A 355 3.05 -14.32 6.54
N PRO A 356 1.92 -14.96 6.91
CA PRO A 356 1.39 -14.85 8.27
C PRO A 356 2.42 -15.19 9.36
N LEU A 357 3.28 -16.19 9.15
CA LEU A 357 4.34 -16.55 10.10
C LEU A 357 5.37 -15.42 10.24
N TYR A 358 5.73 -14.78 9.12
CA TYR A 358 6.58 -13.61 9.13
C TYR A 358 5.92 -12.44 9.88
N PHE A 359 4.64 -12.15 9.60
CA PHE A 359 3.94 -11.04 10.22
C PHE A 359 3.80 -11.17 11.74
N ILE A 360 3.76 -12.40 12.28
CA ILE A 360 3.82 -12.63 13.74
C ILE A 360 5.12 -12.10 14.34
N CYS A 361 6.25 -12.26 13.64
CA CYS A 361 7.55 -11.75 14.10
C CYS A 361 7.67 -10.23 13.84
N TRP A 362 7.24 -9.78 12.67
CA TRP A 362 7.32 -8.37 12.28
C TRP A 362 6.48 -7.47 13.20
N ILE A 363 5.27 -7.90 13.59
CA ILE A 363 4.39 -7.07 14.43
C ILE A 363 4.95 -6.81 15.84
N GLN A 364 5.96 -7.58 16.28
CA GLN A 364 6.58 -7.47 17.61
C GLN A 364 7.19 -6.09 17.87
N ILE A 365 7.68 -5.43 16.80
CA ILE A 365 8.32 -4.10 16.89
C ILE A 365 7.36 -3.01 17.37
N TRP A 366 6.06 -3.23 17.22
CA TRP A 366 4.99 -2.29 17.54
C TRP A 366 4.21 -2.64 18.82
N ASN A 367 4.58 -3.70 19.54
CA ASN A 367 3.87 -4.10 20.76
C ASN A 367 4.84 -4.56 21.85
N ASN A 368 5.35 -5.78 21.77
CA ASN A 368 6.12 -6.42 22.82
C ASN A 368 7.52 -5.82 22.96
N LEU A 369 8.16 -5.40 21.87
CA LEU A 369 9.45 -4.70 21.97
C LEU A 369 9.31 -3.34 22.67
N ILE A 370 8.21 -2.62 22.45
CA ILE A 370 7.92 -1.35 23.14
C ILE A 370 7.71 -1.59 24.65
N SER A 371 6.99 -2.66 25.01
CA SER A 371 6.79 -3.04 26.41
C SER A 371 8.09 -3.52 27.06
N GLN A 372 8.92 -4.31 26.35
CA GLN A 372 10.27 -4.70 26.79
C GLN A 372 11.14 -3.46 27.06
N ALA A 373 11.11 -2.47 26.17
CA ALA A 373 11.84 -1.21 26.35
C ALA A 373 11.38 -0.44 27.60
N GLY A 374 10.10 -0.54 27.97
CA GLY A 374 9.56 0.08 29.19
C GLY A 374 10.18 -0.45 30.49
N GLU A 375 10.73 -1.67 30.49
CA GLU A 375 11.43 -2.26 31.65
C GLU A 375 12.92 -1.89 31.71
N MET A 376 13.45 -1.25 30.65
CA MET A 376 14.86 -0.91 30.47
C MET A 376 15.19 0.51 30.99
N ALA A 377 16.48 0.83 31.05
CA ALA A 377 16.96 2.17 31.37
C ALA A 377 16.81 3.10 30.15
N LEU A 378 15.81 3.99 30.23
CA LEU A 378 15.41 4.88 29.13
C LEU A 378 16.28 6.14 28.98
N HIS A 379 16.84 6.66 30.07
CA HIS A 379 17.69 7.86 30.08
C HIS A 379 17.11 9.06 29.28
N GLY A 380 15.80 9.29 29.40
CA GLY A 380 15.10 10.37 28.69
C GLY A 380 14.66 10.05 27.26
N THR A 381 14.90 8.82 26.78
CA THR A 381 14.39 8.34 25.49
C THR A 381 13.05 7.62 25.70
N PRO A 382 11.95 8.04 25.06
CA PRO A 382 10.69 7.30 25.13
C PRO A 382 10.84 5.87 24.59
N ASN A 383 10.18 4.90 25.22
CA ASN A 383 10.30 3.47 24.89
C ASN A 383 9.74 3.14 23.49
N ASP A 384 8.64 3.77 23.11
CA ASP A 384 7.96 3.68 21.83
C ASP A 384 8.66 4.46 20.70
N LEU A 385 9.70 5.25 21.00
CA LEU A 385 10.50 5.93 19.99
C LEU A 385 11.36 4.95 19.17
N LEU A 386 11.75 3.82 19.76
CA LEU A 386 12.68 2.85 19.17
C LEU A 386 12.17 2.21 17.88
N GLN A 387 10.85 2.14 17.70
CA GLN A 387 10.25 1.61 16.47
C GLN A 387 10.67 2.40 15.22
N ASN A 388 11.08 3.67 15.37
CA ASN A 388 11.57 4.48 14.25
C ASN A 388 12.92 3.99 13.71
N LEU A 389 13.65 3.14 14.45
CA LEU A 389 14.88 2.51 13.94
C LEU A 389 14.61 1.65 12.71
N ASP A 390 13.42 1.08 12.59
CA ASP A 390 13.02 0.25 11.46
C ASP A 390 12.94 1.04 10.14
N PRO A 391 12.11 2.10 10.00
CA PRO A 391 12.10 2.93 8.79
C PRO A 391 13.41 3.68 8.52
N ILE A 392 14.19 4.03 9.55
CA ILE A 392 15.54 4.60 9.38
C ILE A 392 16.46 3.57 8.72
N ALA A 393 16.46 2.32 9.21
CA ALA A 393 17.26 1.25 8.65
C ALA A 393 16.84 0.92 7.21
N LEU A 394 15.53 0.89 6.91
CA LEU A 394 15.02 0.68 5.55
C LEU A 394 15.50 1.77 4.57
N CYS A 395 15.44 3.03 4.97
CA CYS A 395 15.90 4.16 4.16
C CYS A 395 17.37 4.06 3.75
N ILE A 396 18.22 3.43 4.58
CA ILE A 396 19.65 3.24 4.31
C ILE A 396 19.88 1.92 3.56
N PHE A 397 19.21 0.85 3.99
CA PHE A 397 19.47 -0.50 3.53
C PHE A 397 18.97 -0.76 2.11
N ILE A 398 17.82 -0.20 1.72
CA ILE A 398 17.29 -0.41 0.36
C ILE A 398 18.20 0.19 -0.73
N PRO A 399 18.65 1.46 -0.64
CA PRO A 399 19.65 1.99 -1.57
C PRO A 399 20.94 1.17 -1.57
N PHE A 400 21.37 0.68 -0.40
CA PHE A 400 22.54 -0.19 -0.30
C PHE A 400 22.35 -1.52 -1.06
N LEU A 401 21.17 -2.14 -0.94
CA LEU A 401 20.83 -3.36 -1.68
C LEU A 401 20.89 -3.13 -3.20
N ASP A 402 20.32 -2.02 -3.68
CA ASP A 402 20.21 -1.74 -5.11
C ASP A 402 21.54 -1.28 -5.75
N VAL A 403 22.33 -0.46 -5.05
CA VAL A 403 23.56 0.13 -5.58
C VAL A 403 24.77 -0.79 -5.39
N ILE A 404 24.77 -1.62 -4.35
CA ILE A 404 25.95 -2.42 -3.99
C ILE A 404 25.66 -3.92 -4.09
N VAL A 405 24.66 -4.42 -3.36
CA VAL A 405 24.47 -5.88 -3.20
C VAL A 405 24.01 -6.54 -4.49
N TYR A 406 22.93 -6.06 -5.13
CA TYR A 406 22.42 -6.66 -6.35
C TYR A 406 23.39 -6.53 -7.54
N PRO A 407 24.07 -5.39 -7.78
CA PRO A 407 25.13 -5.31 -8.79
C PRO A 407 26.29 -6.27 -8.52
N MET A 408 26.65 -6.47 -7.25
CA MET A 408 27.71 -7.41 -6.87
C MET A 408 27.30 -8.85 -7.16
N PHE A 409 26.09 -9.27 -6.83
CA PHE A 409 25.57 -10.59 -7.21
C PHE A 409 25.53 -10.79 -8.72
N ARG A 410 25.11 -9.76 -9.47
CA ARG A 410 25.18 -9.77 -10.94
C ARG A 410 26.62 -9.92 -11.45
N LYS A 411 27.58 -9.23 -10.84
CA LYS A 411 29.01 -9.34 -11.19
C LYS A 411 29.57 -10.75 -10.95
N TYR A 412 29.14 -11.40 -9.87
CA TYR A 412 29.54 -12.77 -9.54
C TYR A 412 28.65 -13.85 -10.18
N ARG A 413 27.67 -13.47 -11.02
CA ARG A 413 26.70 -14.39 -11.66
C ARG A 413 25.94 -15.26 -10.65
N ILE A 414 25.63 -14.70 -9.49
CA ILE A 414 24.79 -15.34 -8.48
C ILE A 414 23.35 -14.87 -8.74
N ASP A 415 22.49 -15.80 -9.15
CA ASP A 415 21.07 -15.52 -9.34
C ASP A 415 20.37 -15.47 -7.99
N PHE A 416 20.16 -14.26 -7.49
CA PHE A 416 19.41 -14.04 -6.26
C PHE A 416 17.92 -13.94 -6.57
N ASP A 417 17.30 -15.11 -6.75
CA ASP A 417 15.90 -15.26 -7.12
C ASP A 417 14.94 -14.87 -5.96
N PRO A 418 13.66 -14.66 -6.25
CA PRO A 418 12.68 -14.24 -5.26
C PRO A 418 12.52 -15.21 -4.07
N VAL A 419 12.69 -16.53 -4.27
CA VAL A 419 12.54 -17.51 -3.18
C VAL A 419 13.71 -17.40 -2.21
N ASN A 420 14.93 -17.29 -2.73
CA ASN A 420 16.13 -17.09 -1.89
C ASN A 420 16.10 -15.75 -1.13
N ARG A 421 15.58 -14.68 -1.74
CA ARG A 421 15.35 -13.39 -1.05
C ARG A 421 14.43 -13.57 0.15
N ILE A 422 13.28 -14.19 -0.07
CA ILE A 422 12.29 -14.42 0.99
C ILE A 422 12.87 -15.29 2.10
N PHE A 423 13.62 -16.34 1.76
CA PHE A 423 14.32 -17.19 2.73
C PHE A 423 15.30 -16.39 3.60
N VAL A 424 16.15 -15.55 3.00
CA VAL A 424 17.09 -14.67 3.73
C VAL A 424 16.33 -13.71 4.65
N GLY A 425 15.19 -13.18 4.21
CA GLY A 425 14.31 -12.38 5.06
C GLY A 425 13.84 -13.15 6.30
N PHE A 426 13.26 -14.34 6.12
CA PHE A 426 12.83 -15.17 7.26
C PHE A 426 13.97 -15.49 8.23
N LEU A 427 15.20 -15.65 7.73
CA LEU A 427 16.38 -15.85 8.57
C LEU A 427 16.66 -14.61 9.43
N PHE A 428 16.66 -13.41 8.86
CA PHE A 428 16.85 -12.16 9.60
C PHE A 428 15.76 -11.93 10.66
N ALA A 429 14.49 -12.18 10.31
CA ALA A 429 13.40 -12.12 11.29
C ALA A 429 13.61 -13.10 12.45
N SER A 430 14.04 -14.32 12.14
CA SER A 430 14.30 -15.35 13.15
C SER A 430 15.44 -14.96 14.09
N ILE A 431 16.55 -14.45 13.54
CA ILE A 431 17.69 -13.96 14.32
C ILE A 431 17.28 -12.79 15.21
N SER A 432 16.44 -11.88 14.70
CA SER A 432 15.90 -10.77 15.50
C SER A 432 15.10 -11.26 16.71
N MET A 433 14.21 -12.24 16.52
CA MET A 433 13.40 -12.79 17.62
C MET A 433 14.25 -13.56 18.65
N VAL A 434 15.29 -14.27 18.21
CA VAL A 434 16.27 -14.88 19.12
C VAL A 434 16.99 -13.80 19.92
N TYR A 435 17.46 -12.73 19.27
CA TYR A 435 18.12 -11.62 19.94
C TYR A 435 17.22 -10.96 20.99
N ALA A 436 15.97 -10.63 20.62
CA ALA A 436 14.99 -10.04 21.54
C ALA A 436 14.68 -10.95 22.74
N SER A 437 14.62 -12.26 22.53
CA SER A 437 14.38 -13.25 23.60
C SER A 437 15.58 -13.36 24.55
N VAL A 438 16.80 -13.39 24.01
CA VAL A 438 18.03 -13.39 24.80
C VAL A 438 18.15 -12.10 25.62
N LEU A 439 17.84 -10.94 25.00
CA LEU A 439 17.81 -9.67 25.70
C LEU A 439 16.79 -9.69 26.85
N GLN A 440 15.59 -10.23 26.64
CA GLN A 440 14.60 -10.36 27.70
C GLN A 440 15.10 -11.21 28.87
N HIS A 441 15.82 -12.31 28.59
CA HIS A 441 16.42 -13.14 29.63
C HIS A 441 17.41 -12.36 30.50
N TYR A 442 18.25 -11.51 29.90
CA TYR A 442 19.15 -10.64 30.65
C TYR A 442 18.42 -9.55 31.43
N ILE A 443 17.32 -9.00 30.89
CA ILE A 443 16.48 -8.02 31.60
C ILE A 443 15.92 -8.64 32.89
N TYR A 444 15.40 -9.87 32.84
CA TYR A 444 14.86 -10.54 34.02
C TYR A 444 15.91 -10.91 35.08
N ASN A 445 17.16 -11.15 34.68
CA ASN A 445 18.24 -11.50 35.60
C ASN A 445 19.00 -10.28 36.17
N SER A 446 18.78 -9.09 35.63
CA SER A 446 19.48 -7.87 36.03
C SER A 446 18.62 -7.03 36.99
N PRO A 447 19.23 -6.12 37.76
CA PRO A 447 18.46 -5.17 38.57
C PRO A 447 17.48 -4.36 37.70
N PRO A 448 16.30 -3.96 38.23
CA PRO A 448 15.33 -3.17 37.49
C PRO A 448 15.95 -1.90 36.90
N LYS A 449 15.59 -1.57 35.65
CA LYS A 449 16.07 -0.37 34.92
C LYS A 449 17.61 -0.22 34.88
N SER A 450 18.36 -1.34 34.78
CA SER A 450 19.83 -1.31 34.70
C SER A 450 20.39 -1.43 33.27
N ILE A 451 19.68 -2.12 32.37
CA ILE A 451 20.12 -2.34 30.98
C ILE A 451 19.70 -1.16 30.12
N HIS A 452 20.64 -0.58 29.37
CA HIS A 452 20.35 0.55 28.50
C HIS A 452 19.44 0.16 27.33
N VAL A 453 18.37 0.93 27.12
CA VAL A 453 17.36 0.70 26.07
C VAL A 453 17.92 0.55 24.63
N TRP A 454 18.99 1.27 24.25
CA TRP A 454 19.60 1.18 22.91
C TRP A 454 20.22 -0.18 22.58
N ILE A 455 20.43 -1.05 23.58
CA ILE A 455 20.82 -2.45 23.32
C ILE A 455 19.73 -3.20 22.54
N GLN A 456 18.49 -2.71 22.52
CA GLN A 456 17.42 -3.27 21.72
C GLN A 456 17.52 -2.93 20.21
N ALA A 457 18.33 -1.94 19.83
CA ALA A 457 18.43 -1.46 18.44
C ALA A 457 18.69 -2.57 17.38
N PRO A 458 19.55 -3.58 17.62
CA PRO A 458 19.75 -4.67 16.68
C PRO A 458 18.47 -5.46 16.36
N ALA A 459 17.53 -5.60 17.31
CA ALA A 459 16.27 -6.28 17.05
C ALA A 459 15.47 -5.57 15.95
N TYR A 460 15.32 -4.24 16.07
CA TYR A 460 14.64 -3.40 15.07
C TYR A 460 15.36 -3.40 13.72
N ILE A 461 16.69 -3.25 13.71
CA ILE A 461 17.47 -3.20 12.46
C ILE A 461 17.40 -4.54 11.70
N LEU A 462 17.46 -5.67 12.42
CA LEU A 462 17.35 -7.00 11.80
C LEU A 462 15.94 -7.24 11.22
N VAL A 463 14.88 -6.73 11.88
CA VAL A 463 13.52 -6.77 11.30
C VAL A 463 13.44 -5.92 10.04
N ALA A 464 14.02 -4.72 10.02
CA ALA A 464 14.06 -3.88 8.83
C ALA A 464 14.77 -4.57 7.66
N PHE A 465 15.90 -5.24 7.92
CA PHE A 465 16.59 -6.00 6.88
C PHE A 465 15.74 -7.16 6.36
N SER A 466 15.04 -7.86 7.25
CA SER A 466 14.06 -8.88 6.86
C SER A 466 12.94 -8.29 5.99
N GLU A 467 12.39 -7.15 6.39
CA GLU A 467 11.31 -6.49 5.69
C GLU A 467 11.71 -6.13 4.26
N ALA A 468 12.90 -5.56 4.08
CA ALA A 468 13.41 -5.19 2.76
C ALA A 468 13.48 -6.40 1.81
N PHE A 469 13.81 -7.60 2.31
CA PHE A 469 13.83 -8.79 1.47
C PHE A 469 12.44 -9.39 1.23
N ILE A 470 11.55 -9.42 2.22
CA ILE A 470 10.25 -10.10 2.11
C ILE A 470 9.20 -9.20 1.45
N ILE A 471 9.01 -7.97 1.94
CA ILE A 471 7.93 -7.10 1.49
C ILE A 471 8.18 -6.61 0.06
N VAL A 472 9.39 -6.18 -0.26
CA VAL A 472 9.73 -5.71 -1.62
C VAL A 472 9.56 -6.84 -2.64
N THR A 473 10.11 -8.02 -2.34
CA THR A 473 9.97 -9.20 -3.21
C THR A 473 8.53 -9.69 -3.29
N GLY A 474 7.78 -9.63 -2.19
CA GLY A 474 6.37 -10.01 -2.15
C GLY A 474 5.50 -9.10 -3.02
N LEU A 475 5.75 -7.79 -3.01
CA LEU A 475 5.09 -6.82 -3.89
C LEU A 475 5.44 -7.06 -5.36
N GLU A 476 6.72 -7.30 -5.67
CA GLU A 476 7.19 -7.65 -7.02
C GLU A 476 6.47 -8.89 -7.56
N LEU A 477 6.36 -9.94 -6.75
CA LEU A 477 5.66 -11.17 -7.12
C LEU A 477 4.14 -10.97 -7.24
N ALA A 478 3.53 -10.19 -6.35
CA ALA A 478 2.11 -9.88 -6.44
C ALA A 478 1.79 -9.14 -7.75
N PHE A 479 2.63 -8.17 -8.13
CA PHE A 479 2.42 -7.37 -9.34
C PHE A 479 2.67 -8.17 -10.62
N THR A 480 3.78 -8.91 -10.70
CA THR A 480 4.16 -9.68 -11.90
C THR A 480 3.26 -10.88 -12.19
N GLN A 481 2.57 -11.38 -11.16
CA GLN A 481 1.68 -12.54 -11.26
C GLN A 481 0.19 -12.16 -11.23
N ALA A 482 -0.14 -10.88 -11.00
CA ALA A 482 -1.51 -10.40 -11.06
C ALA A 482 -2.03 -10.46 -12.51
N PRO A 483 -3.32 -10.79 -12.69
CA PRO A 483 -3.94 -10.75 -14.00
C PRO A 483 -3.97 -9.32 -14.53
N LYS A 484 -3.56 -9.13 -15.78
CA LYS A 484 -3.69 -7.85 -16.46
C LYS A 484 -5.16 -7.69 -16.87
N LYS A 485 -5.80 -6.65 -16.35
CA LYS A 485 -7.10 -6.19 -16.86
C LYS A 485 -6.88 -5.39 -18.13
#